data_AF-A0A6I4W5M0-F1
#
_entry.id   AF-A0A6I4W5M0-F1
#
_cell.length_a   1.000
_cell.length_b   1.000
_cell.length_c   1.000
_cell.angle_alpha   90.00
_cell.angle_beta   90.00
_cell.angle_gamma   90.00
#
_symmetry.space_group_name_H-M   'P 1'
#
loop_
_entity.id
_entity.type
_entity.pdbx_description
1 polymer ?
#
loop_
_entity_poly.entity_id
_entity_poly.type
_entity_poly.pdbx_seq_one_letter_code
_entity_poly.pdbx_strand_id
1 'polypeptide(L)' 'MYFGRDLEELSSIPIEDWEIDELSYHHYMFSQMSPLINEQGVSLHHQVIDEIMKRGNHQHP' A
#
# COMPACT_ATOMS: atom_id res chain seq x y z
N MET A 1 5.16 -16.39 2.16
CA MET A 1 4.93 -15.63 3.41
C MET A 1 6.24 -14.97 3.75
N TYR A 2 6.26 -13.67 3.96
CA TYR A 2 7.47 -12.93 4.33
C TYR A 2 7.84 -13.28 5.79
N PHE A 3 9.14 -13.48 6.07
CA PHE A 3 9.66 -13.90 7.38
C PHE A 3 10.72 -12.93 7.95
N GLY A 4 10.98 -11.80 7.29
CA GLY A 4 11.91 -10.78 7.77
C GLY A 4 11.27 -9.83 8.80
N ARG A 5 12.08 -8.90 9.33
CA ARG A 5 11.62 -7.88 10.27
C ARG A 5 10.56 -6.98 9.63
N ASP A 6 9.60 -6.53 10.43
CA ASP A 6 8.61 -5.59 9.94
C ASP A 6 9.18 -4.16 9.85
N LEU A 7 8.39 -3.23 9.31
CA LEU A 7 8.86 -1.86 9.09
C LEU A 7 9.03 -1.08 10.40
N GLU A 8 8.30 -1.44 11.46
CA GLU A 8 8.43 -0.81 12.77
C GLU A 8 9.78 -1.19 13.39
N GLU A 9 10.12 -2.48 13.37
CA GLU A 9 11.42 -2.99 13.81
C GLU A 9 12.58 -2.40 12.99
N LEU A 10 12.41 -2.30 11.68
CA LEU A 10 13.44 -1.79 10.77
C LEU A 10 13.59 -0.26 10.81
N SER A 11 12.61 0.49 11.32
CA SER A 11 12.60 1.96 11.32
C SER A 11 13.78 2.59 12.07
N SER A 12 14.35 1.85 13.03
CA SER A 12 15.48 2.28 13.85
C SER A 12 16.81 1.63 13.43
N ILE A 13 16.82 0.84 12.35
CA ILE A 13 17.98 0.12 11.84
C ILE A 13 18.49 0.83 10.57
N PRO A 14 19.79 1.13 10.45
CA PRO A 14 20.37 1.67 9.21
C PRO A 14 20.02 0.80 8.01
N ILE A 15 19.69 1.40 6.87
CA ILE A 15 19.20 0.66 5.68
C ILE A 15 20.26 -0.28 5.11
N GLU A 16 21.54 0.00 5.37
CA GLU A 16 22.69 -0.83 4.99
C GLU A 16 22.74 -2.16 5.76
N ASP A 17 22.09 -2.23 6.93
CA ASP A 17 22.01 -3.40 7.79
C ASP A 17 20.72 -4.21 7.57
N TRP A 18 19.97 -3.90 6.51
CA TRP A 18 18.77 -4.65 6.13
C TRP A 18 19.17 -5.85 5.27
N GLU A 19 18.52 -6.98 5.51
CA GLU A 19 18.70 -8.16 4.69
C GLU A 19 18.05 -7.98 3.31
N ILE A 20 18.59 -8.67 2.30
CA ILE A 20 18.15 -8.51 0.91
C ILE A 20 16.66 -8.85 0.69
N ASP A 21 16.13 -9.80 1.47
CA ASP A 21 14.73 -10.18 1.42
C ASP A 21 13.82 -9.10 2.04
N GLU A 22 14.30 -8.39 3.06
CA GLU A 22 13.60 -7.26 3.69
C GLU A 22 13.54 -6.07 2.74
N LEU A 23 14.68 -5.74 2.11
CA LEU A 23 14.76 -4.71 1.07
C LEU A 23 13.80 -5.00 -0.09
N SER A 24 13.80 -6.23 -0.60
CA SER A 24 12.96 -6.63 -1.73
C SER A 24 11.47 -6.58 -1.39
N TYR A 25 11.09 -7.07 -0.21
CA TYR A 25 9.71 -7.08 0.24
C TYR A 25 9.16 -5.66 0.46
N HIS A 26 9.90 -4.84 1.20
CA HIS A 26 9.46 -3.48 1.51
C HIS A 26 9.51 -2.58 0.27
N HIS A 27 10.48 -2.77 -0.64
CA HIS A 27 10.49 -2.09 -1.93
C HIS A 27 9.22 -2.38 -2.74
N TYR A 28 8.81 -3.64 -2.82
CA TYR A 28 7.56 -4.03 -3.49
C TYR A 28 6.33 -3.42 -2.81
N MET A 29 6.26 -3.47 -1.48
CA MET A 29 5.17 -2.82 -0.73
C MET A 29 5.10 -1.32 -1.03
N PHE A 30 6.23 -0.62 -1.03
CA PHE A 30 6.30 0.80 -1.36
C PHE A 30 5.95 1.08 -2.81
N SER A 31 6.34 0.24 -3.77
CA SER A 31 5.96 0.43 -5.18
C SER A 31 4.46 0.34 -5.39
N GLN A 32 3.77 -0.52 -4.64
CA GLN A 32 2.31 -0.64 -4.70
C GLN A 32 1.60 0.57 -4.07
N MET A 33 2.19 1.16 -3.02
CA MET A 33 1.59 2.31 -2.32
C MET A 33 1.94 3.65 -2.97
N SER A 34 3.12 3.80 -3.58
CA SER A 34 3.65 5.05 -4.16
C SER A 34 2.65 5.80 -5.07
N PRO A 35 1.88 5.12 -5.96
CA PRO A 35 0.86 5.79 -6.77
C PRO A 35 -0.31 6.37 -5.96
N LEU A 36 -0.57 5.83 -4.77
CA LEU A 36 -1.66 6.25 -3.88
C LEU A 36 -1.28 7.44 -2.99
N ILE A 37 0.02 7.78 -2.86
CA ILE A 37 0.54 8.82 -1.96
C ILE A 37 0.61 10.20 -2.62
N ASN A 38 -0.08 10.41 -3.74
CA ASN A 38 -0.11 11.67 -4.49
C ASN A 38 -1.53 12.02 -4.98
N GLU A 39 -1.68 13.14 -5.67
CA GLU A 39 -2.98 13.62 -6.18
C GLU A 39 -3.69 12.60 -7.10
N GLN A 40 -2.94 11.77 -7.83
CA GLN A 40 -3.51 10.70 -8.68
C GLN A 40 -4.12 9.58 -7.83
N GLY A 41 -3.45 9.23 -6.72
CA GLY A 41 -3.95 8.31 -5.70
C GLY A 41 -5.28 8.73 -5.09
N VAL A 42 -5.40 10.01 -4.76
CA VAL A 42 -6.65 10.60 -4.24
C VAL A 42 -7.77 10.53 -5.28
N SER A 43 -7.48 10.75 -6.56
CA SER A 43 -8.47 10.61 -7.64
C SER A 43 -8.96 9.16 -7.80
N LEU A 44 -8.06 8.18 -7.78
CA LEU A 44 -8.42 6.77 -7.84
C LEU A 44 -9.26 6.34 -6.62
N HIS A 45 -8.93 6.83 -5.43
CA HIS A 45 -9.69 6.56 -4.21
C HIS A 45 -11.16 7.05 -4.32
N HIS A 46 -11.38 8.26 -4.84
CA HIS A 46 -12.75 8.77 -5.09
C HIS A 46 -13.50 7.91 -6.11
N GLN A 47 -12.85 7.49 -7.20
CA GLN A 47 -13.47 6.62 -8.20
C GLN A 47 -13.91 5.26 -7.61
N VAL A 48 -13.11 4.69 -6.70
CA VAL A 48 -13.47 3.44 -6.01
C VAL A 48 -14.67 3.66 -5.09
N ILE A 49 -14.72 4.77 -4.34
CA ILE A 49 -15.87 5.12 -3.49
C ILE A 49 -17.13 5.28 -4.34
N ASP A 50 -17.06 6.03 -5.43
CA ASP A 50 -18.19 6.28 -6.32
C ASP A 50 -18.75 4.97 -6.89
N GLU A 51 -17.88 4.02 -7.26
CA GLU A 51 -18.29 2.72 -7.76
C GLU A 51 -18.92 1.84 -6.66
N ILE A 52 -18.40 1.89 -5.43
CA ILE A 52 -19.01 1.22 -4.27
C ILE A 52 -20.41 1.79 -4.03
N MET A 53 -20.56 3.11 -4.04
CA MET A 53 -21.87 3.77 -3.85
C MET A 53 -22.85 3.42 -4.97
N LYS A 54 -22.40 3.43 -6.22
CA LYS A 54 -23.21 3.06 -7.38
C LYS A 54 -23.70 1.62 -7.29
N ARG A 55 -22.84 0.68 -6.92
CA ARG A 55 -23.19 -0.74 -6.77
C ARG A 55 -24.05 -1.01 -5.53
N GLY A 56 -23.79 -0.32 -4.43
CA GLY A 56 -24.60 -0.39 -3.20
C GLY A 56 -26.02 0.14 -3.41
N ASN A 57 -26.18 1.24 -4.15
CA ASN A 57 -27.51 1.76 -4.51
C ASN A 57 -28.27 0.84 -5.49
N HIS A 58 -27.59 -0.02 -6.24
CA HIS A 58 -28.24 -1.04 -7.09
C HIS A 58 -28.79 -2.25 -6.29
N GLN A 59 -28.59 -2.32 -4.97
CA GLN A 59 -29.10 -3.42 -4.13
C GLN A 59 -30.43 -3.10 -3.41
N HIS A 60 -31.02 -1.93 -3.63
CA HIS A 60 -32.37 -1.60 -3.13
C HIS A 60 -33.32 -1.24 -4.28
N PRO A 61 -34.15 -2.20 -4.75
CA PRO A 61 -35.37 -1.91 -5.51
C PRO A 61 -36.50 -1.37 -4.62
#